data_AF-A0A812NJ47-F1
#
_entry.id   AF-A0A812NJ47-F1
#
_cell.length_a   1.000
_cell.length_b   1.000
_cell.length_c   1.000
_cell.angle_alpha   90.00
_cell.angle_beta   90.00
_cell.angle_gamma   90.00
#
_symmetry.space_group_name_H-M   'P 1'
#
loop_
_entity.id
_entity.type
_entity.pdbx_description
1 polymer ?
#
loop_
_entity_poly.entity_id
_entity_poly.type
_entity_poly.pdbx_seq_one_letter_code
_entity_poly.pdbx_strand_id
1 'polypeptide(L)'
;MDRVKLFSDMEHFDINDAKCTDEFDREFVLTAINEWYGNSEAFVEYVRGPMRMEMSKMVLQASTPWSHCLLITTACVCQTLTALLSLWKCGSPVDVCLSYLLSTVIGQSFFFYMLTIKLSLHLCDRFAAPLRSGFCNILQSCLIFSCWLVAVTAGDILSRLAYKAGIAASMAFLGATVLTLWLPAWLVLP
;
A
#
# COMPACT_ATOMS: atom_id res chain seq x y z
N MET A 1 -10.68 -3.25 9.44
CA MET A 1 -11.57 -4.44 9.44
C MET A 1 -10.90 -5.49 8.57
N ASP A 2 -10.70 -6.69 9.09
CA ASP A 2 -10.01 -7.75 8.34
C ASP A 2 -10.85 -8.13 7.11
N ARG A 3 -10.23 -8.10 5.92
CA ARG A 3 -10.88 -8.44 4.65
C ARG A 3 -11.43 -9.87 4.69
N VAL A 4 -10.66 -10.80 5.26
CA VAL A 4 -11.07 -12.20 5.37
C VAL A 4 -12.31 -12.32 6.24
N LYS A 5 -12.31 -11.60 7.37
CA LYS A 5 -13.47 -11.56 8.26
C LYS A 5 -14.69 -10.94 7.58
N LEU A 6 -14.54 -9.83 6.87
CA LEU A 6 -15.66 -9.21 6.13
C LEU A 6 -16.31 -10.20 5.15
N PHE A 7 -15.52 -10.89 4.33
CA PHE A 7 -16.06 -11.84 3.35
C PHE A 7 -16.68 -13.08 4.03
N SER A 8 -16.09 -13.55 5.13
CA SER A 8 -16.66 -14.61 5.95
C SER A 8 -18.00 -14.19 6.57
N ASP A 9 -18.08 -12.98 7.11
CA ASP A 9 -19.28 -12.40 7.72
C ASP A 9 -20.38 -12.20 6.65
N MET A 10 -20.02 -11.81 5.42
CA MET A 10 -20.97 -11.71 4.30
C MET A 10 -21.47 -13.08 3.82
N GLU A 11 -20.62 -14.11 3.82
CA GLU A 11 -20.99 -15.47 3.42
C GLU A 11 -21.98 -16.12 4.38
N HIS A 12 -21.79 -15.88 5.68
CA HIS A 12 -22.64 -16.41 6.75
C HIS A 12 -23.67 -15.38 7.24
N PHE A 13 -23.86 -14.28 6.51
CA PHE A 13 -24.74 -13.19 6.92
C PHE A 13 -26.16 -13.68 7.15
N ASP A 14 -26.70 -13.48 8.35
CA ASP A 14 -28.09 -13.74 8.69
C ASP A 14 -28.71 -12.47 9.25
N ILE A 15 -29.88 -12.11 8.73
CA ILE A 15 -30.61 -10.92 9.16
C ILE A 15 -31.11 -11.03 10.60
N ASN A 16 -31.33 -12.25 11.09
CA ASN A 16 -31.79 -12.49 12.46
C ASN A 16 -30.68 -12.26 13.49
N ASP A 17 -29.42 -12.38 13.08
CA ASP A 17 -28.25 -12.11 13.92
C ASP A 17 -27.88 -10.61 13.97
N ALA A 18 -28.59 -9.77 13.19
CA ALA A 18 -28.37 -8.34 13.17
C ALA A 18 -28.72 -7.71 14.52
N LYS A 19 -27.72 -7.07 15.14
CA LYS A 19 -27.89 -6.38 16.43
C LYS A 19 -28.37 -4.95 16.19
N CYS A 20 -29.61 -4.67 16.55
CA CYS A 20 -30.16 -3.32 16.64
C CYS A 20 -30.16 -2.86 18.11
N THR A 21 -29.92 -1.57 18.34
CA THR A 21 -29.96 -0.98 19.70
C THR A 21 -31.40 -0.87 20.19
N ASP A 22 -32.33 -0.58 19.29
CA ASP A 22 -33.77 -0.44 19.54
C ASP A 22 -34.56 -1.43 18.64
N GLU A 23 -35.66 -1.97 19.15
CA GLU A 23 -36.56 -2.84 18.38
C GLU A 23 -37.29 -2.04 17.29
N PHE A 24 -37.57 -0.76 17.54
CA PHE A 24 -38.15 0.12 16.54
C PHE A 24 -37.25 0.24 15.30
N ASP A 25 -35.94 0.42 15.50
CA ASP A 25 -34.96 0.48 14.42
C ASP A 25 -34.92 -0.85 13.64
N ARG A 26 -35.06 -1.98 14.36
CA ARG A 26 -35.10 -3.30 13.75
C ARG A 26 -36.33 -3.47 12.85
N GLU A 27 -37.52 -3.15 13.37
CA GLU A 27 -38.76 -3.23 12.60
C GLU A 27 -38.75 -2.29 11.38
N PHE A 28 -38.23 -1.08 11.56
CA PHE A 28 -38.08 -0.10 10.50
C PHE A 28 -37.16 -0.61 9.37
N VAL A 29 -35.98 -1.13 9.71
CA VAL A 29 -35.02 -1.67 8.73
C VAL A 29 -35.57 -2.92 8.04
N LEU A 30 -36.20 -3.85 8.78
CA LEU A 30 -36.82 -5.04 8.19
C LEU A 30 -37.96 -4.70 7.23
N THR A 31 -38.76 -3.68 7.57
CA THR A 31 -39.83 -3.18 6.69
C THR A 31 -39.25 -2.63 5.38
N ALA A 32 -38.20 -1.80 5.46
CA ALA A 32 -37.53 -1.27 4.28
C ALA A 32 -36.87 -2.37 3.43
N ILE A 33 -36.27 -3.37 4.08
CA ILE A 33 -35.69 -4.54 3.39
C ILE A 33 -36.77 -5.30 2.62
N ASN A 34 -37.91 -5.57 3.25
CA ASN A 34 -39.02 -6.25 2.58
C ASN A 34 -39.60 -5.40 1.43
N GLU A 35 -39.63 -4.07 1.56
CA GLU A 35 -40.08 -3.19 0.48
C GLU A 35 -39.14 -3.22 -0.74
N TRP A 36 -37.83 -3.19 -0.51
CA TRP A 36 -36.84 -3.11 -1.61
C TRP A 36 -36.49 -4.47 -2.23
N TYR A 37 -36.45 -5.52 -1.42
CA TYR A 37 -36.01 -6.86 -1.83
C TYR A 37 -37.17 -7.88 -1.89
N GLY A 38 -38.38 -7.46 -1.52
CA GLY A 38 -39.58 -8.30 -1.49
C GLY A 38 -39.72 -9.13 -0.22
N ASN A 39 -38.62 -9.69 0.29
CA ASN A 39 -38.57 -10.40 1.56
C ASN A 39 -37.13 -10.43 2.13
N SER A 40 -37.03 -10.87 3.39
CA SER A 40 -35.78 -10.93 4.13
C SER A 40 -34.82 -12.00 3.58
N GLU A 41 -35.33 -13.13 3.08
CA GLU A 41 -34.52 -14.18 2.46
C GLU A 41 -33.83 -13.70 1.17
N ALA A 42 -34.53 -12.95 0.32
CA ALA A 42 -34.02 -12.36 -0.91
C ALA A 42 -32.90 -11.34 -0.63
N PHE A 43 -33.02 -10.57 0.46
CA PHE A 43 -31.95 -9.70 0.91
C PHE A 43 -30.73 -10.48 1.39
N VAL A 44 -30.91 -11.54 2.18
CA VAL A 44 -29.80 -12.42 2.60
C VAL A 44 -29.09 -13.04 1.40
N GLU A 45 -29.84 -13.50 0.39
CA GLU A 45 -29.26 -14.04 -0.85
C GLU A 45 -28.50 -12.96 -1.64
N TYR A 46 -29.05 -11.74 -1.70
CA TYR A 46 -28.38 -10.59 -2.31
C TYR A 46 -27.03 -10.26 -1.63
N VAL A 47 -27.00 -10.23 -0.30
CA VAL A 47 -25.78 -9.94 0.49
C VAL A 47 -24.73 -11.04 0.29
N ARG A 48 -25.14 -12.31 0.38
CA ARG A 48 -24.24 -13.48 0.24
C ARG A 48 -23.70 -13.65 -1.18
N GLY A 49 -24.47 -13.24 -2.19
CA GLY A 49 -24.15 -13.39 -3.61
C GLY A 49 -23.68 -12.08 -4.27
N PRO A 50 -24.57 -11.34 -4.96
CA PRO A 50 -24.25 -10.12 -5.71
C PRO A 50 -23.37 -9.12 -4.96
N MET A 51 -23.75 -8.73 -3.74
CA MET A 51 -23.02 -7.72 -2.97
C MET A 51 -21.60 -8.22 -2.62
N ARG A 52 -21.46 -9.49 -2.20
CA ARG A 52 -20.16 -10.11 -1.92
C ARG A 52 -19.26 -10.08 -3.16
N MET A 53 -19.81 -10.42 -4.33
CA MET A 53 -19.07 -10.38 -5.58
C MET A 53 -18.62 -8.95 -5.94
N GLU A 54 -19.48 -7.96 -5.80
CA GLU A 54 -19.13 -6.57 -6.08
C GLU A 54 -18.05 -6.05 -5.12
N MET A 55 -18.21 -6.30 -3.81
CA MET A 55 -17.20 -5.92 -2.81
C MET A 55 -15.87 -6.63 -3.06
N SER A 56 -15.88 -7.89 -3.48
CA SER A 56 -14.65 -8.62 -3.82
C SER A 56 -13.92 -7.97 -5.00
N LYS A 57 -14.65 -7.55 -6.04
CA LYS A 57 -14.08 -6.81 -7.17
C LYS A 57 -13.50 -5.47 -6.72
N MET A 58 -14.24 -4.72 -5.90
CA MET A 58 -13.76 -3.44 -5.38
C MET A 58 -12.51 -3.60 -4.52
N VAL A 59 -12.44 -4.62 -3.66
CA VAL A 59 -11.27 -4.89 -2.82
C VAL A 59 -10.07 -5.33 -3.66
N LEU A 60 -10.28 -6.15 -4.70
CA LEU A 60 -9.22 -6.53 -5.64
C LEU A 60 -8.71 -5.33 -6.44
N GLN A 61 -9.60 -4.38 -6.77
CA GLN A 61 -9.27 -3.15 -7.47
C GLN A 61 -8.69 -2.06 -6.55
N ALA A 62 -8.92 -2.14 -5.24
CA ALA A 62 -8.45 -1.17 -4.25
C ALA A 62 -6.92 -1.19 -4.05
N SER A 63 -6.17 -1.97 -4.85
CA SER A 63 -4.72 -1.80 -4.93
C SER A 63 -4.39 -0.34 -5.24
N THR A 64 -3.50 0.25 -4.45
CA THR A 64 -3.10 1.66 -4.65
C THR A 64 -2.62 1.85 -6.08
N PRO A 65 -3.31 2.69 -6.89
CA PRO A 65 -2.96 2.85 -8.28
C PRO A 65 -1.53 3.37 -8.41
N TRP A 66 -0.77 2.84 -9.38
CA TRP A 66 0.62 3.22 -9.62
C TRP A 66 0.83 4.73 -9.75
N SER A 67 -0.15 5.43 -10.33
CA SER A 67 -0.18 6.89 -10.47
C SER A 67 -0.05 7.63 -9.14
N HIS A 68 -0.65 7.12 -8.06
CA HIS A 68 -0.56 7.74 -6.74
C HIS A 68 0.83 7.58 -6.14
N CYS A 69 1.43 6.40 -6.29
CA CYS A 69 2.82 6.17 -5.87
C CYS A 69 3.78 7.10 -6.63
N LEU A 70 3.61 7.24 -7.95
CA LEU A 70 4.41 8.15 -8.76
C LEU A 70 4.27 9.60 -8.29
N LEU A 71 3.04 10.04 -8.02
CA LEU A 71 2.77 11.39 -7.53
C LEU A 71 3.53 11.67 -6.23
N ILE A 72 3.49 10.74 -5.27
CA ILE A 72 4.20 10.86 -3.98
C ILE A 72 5.73 10.92 -4.21
N THR A 73 6.27 10.09 -5.10
CA THR A 73 7.71 10.08 -5.39
C THR A 73 8.21 11.31 -6.16
N THR A 74 7.31 12.10 -6.75
CA THR A 74 7.68 13.24 -7.60
C THR A 74 8.57 14.24 -6.86
N ALA A 75 8.27 14.56 -5.59
CA ALA A 75 9.08 15.47 -4.80
C ALA A 75 10.52 14.97 -4.61
N CYS A 76 10.70 13.67 -4.32
CA CYS A 76 12.01 13.04 -4.15
C CYS A 76 12.80 13.01 -5.46
N VAL A 77 12.12 12.71 -6.57
CA VAL A 77 12.73 12.73 -7.92
C VAL A 77 13.18 14.15 -8.26
N CYS A 78 12.34 15.16 -8.05
CA CYS A 78 12.72 16.56 -8.28
C CYS A 78 13.96 16.96 -7.47
N GLN A 79 13.99 16.64 -6.17
CA GLN A 79 15.13 16.94 -5.31
C GLN A 79 16.42 16.28 -5.82
N THR A 80 16.36 15.01 -6.21
CA THR A 80 17.54 14.28 -6.70
C THR A 80 17.99 14.73 -8.10
N LEU A 81 17.05 15.13 -8.97
CA LEU A 81 17.37 15.76 -10.27
C LEU A 81 18.04 17.12 -10.09
N THR A 82 17.61 17.94 -9.14
CA THR A 82 18.28 19.21 -8.83
C THR A 82 19.73 18.97 -8.43
N ALA A 83 20.00 17.98 -7.56
CA ALA A 83 21.36 17.62 -7.17
C ALA A 83 22.21 17.11 -8.36
N LEU A 84 21.62 16.32 -9.26
CA LEU A 84 22.29 15.87 -10.50
C LEU A 84 22.65 17.07 -11.39
N LEU A 85 21.74 18.02 -11.59
CA LEU A 85 22.00 19.23 -12.37
C LEU A 85 23.10 20.09 -11.73
N SER A 86 23.18 20.15 -10.41
CA SER A 86 24.27 20.81 -9.70
C SER A 86 25.61 20.12 -9.98
N LEU A 87 25.69 18.79 -9.86
CA LEU A 87 26.91 18.02 -10.18
C LEU A 87 27.38 18.27 -11.61
N TRP A 88 26.43 18.25 -12.55
CA TRP A 88 26.68 18.52 -13.97
C TRP A 88 27.23 19.94 -14.19
N LYS A 89 26.59 20.96 -13.60
CA LYS A 89 27.02 22.36 -13.72
C LYS A 89 28.39 22.62 -13.09
N CYS A 90 28.77 21.86 -12.07
CA CYS A 90 30.10 21.92 -11.47
C CYS A 90 31.20 21.25 -12.31
N GLY A 91 30.87 20.70 -13.50
CA GLY A 91 31.84 20.04 -14.38
C GLY A 91 32.27 18.67 -13.87
N SER A 92 31.40 17.98 -13.10
CA SER A 92 31.69 16.61 -12.66
C SER A 92 31.87 15.68 -13.87
N PRO A 93 32.78 14.68 -13.80
CA PRO A 93 32.95 13.72 -14.87
C PRO A 93 31.63 13.03 -15.25
N VAL A 94 31.44 12.74 -16.54
CA VAL A 94 30.20 12.13 -17.06
C VAL A 94 29.89 10.81 -16.36
N ASP A 95 30.91 10.00 -16.05
CA ASP A 95 30.74 8.73 -15.36
C ASP A 95 30.15 8.88 -13.95
N VAL A 96 30.50 9.97 -13.26
CA VAL A 96 29.97 10.32 -11.93
C VAL A 96 28.50 10.72 -12.05
N CYS A 97 28.18 11.57 -13.03
CA CYS A 97 26.80 11.98 -13.32
C CYS A 97 25.91 10.78 -13.71
N LEU A 98 26.41 9.88 -14.55
CA LEU A 98 25.71 8.65 -14.94
C LEU A 98 25.51 7.71 -13.75
N SER A 99 26.55 7.50 -12.93
CA SER A 99 26.45 6.67 -11.73
C SER A 99 25.40 7.22 -10.77
N TYR A 100 25.34 8.54 -10.58
CA TYR A 100 24.35 9.21 -9.73
C TYR A 100 22.92 9.13 -10.31
N LEU A 101 22.77 9.32 -11.62
CA LEU A 101 21.49 9.18 -12.31
C LEU A 101 20.94 7.75 -12.13
N LEU A 102 21.77 6.73 -12.35
CA LEU A 102 21.35 5.34 -12.29
C LEU A 102 21.02 4.89 -10.85
N SER A 103 21.91 5.14 -9.88
CA SER A 103 21.66 4.67 -8.51
C SER A 103 20.66 5.55 -7.76
N THR A 104 20.85 6.87 -7.76
CA THR A 104 20.13 7.78 -6.86
C THR A 104 18.82 8.26 -7.47
N VAL A 105 18.82 8.70 -8.74
CA VAL A 105 17.59 9.20 -9.37
C VAL A 105 16.68 8.02 -9.74
N ILE A 106 17.19 7.08 -10.54
CA ILE A 106 16.35 5.98 -11.05
C ILE A 106 16.19 4.87 -10.00
N GLY A 107 17.29 4.32 -9.49
CA GLY A 107 17.24 3.21 -8.53
C GLY A 107 16.54 3.57 -7.22
N GLN A 108 17.03 4.61 -6.54
CA GLN A 108 16.51 5.03 -5.24
C GLN A 108 15.18 5.79 -5.39
N SER A 109 15.17 6.96 -6.05
CA SER A 109 13.99 7.85 -6.06
C SER A 109 12.77 7.29 -6.78
N PHE A 110 12.94 6.53 -7.88
CA PHE A 110 11.83 5.86 -8.55
C PHE A 110 11.56 4.49 -7.94
N PHE A 111 12.44 3.52 -8.15
CA PHE A 111 12.09 2.12 -7.88
C PHE A 111 12.04 1.79 -6.38
N PHE A 112 13.06 2.15 -5.62
CA PHE A 112 13.15 1.81 -4.20
C PHE A 112 12.10 2.56 -3.35
N TYR A 113 11.90 3.86 -3.57
CA TYR A 113 10.84 4.59 -2.87
C TYR A 113 9.46 4.02 -3.18
N MET A 114 9.16 3.66 -4.43
CA MET A 114 7.88 3.01 -4.77
C MET A 114 7.71 1.67 -4.07
N LEU A 115 8.77 0.87 -3.98
CA LEU A 115 8.78 -0.38 -3.21
C LEU A 115 8.46 -0.12 -1.73
N THR A 116 9.14 0.85 -1.09
CA THR A 116 8.91 1.15 0.34
C THR A 116 7.53 1.71 0.62
N ILE A 117 6.95 2.53 -0.29
CA ILE A 117 5.57 3.02 -0.18
C ILE A 117 4.57 1.86 -0.27
N LYS A 118 4.75 0.96 -1.25
CA LYS A 118 3.90 -0.24 -1.37
C LYS A 118 4.00 -1.11 -0.13
N LEU A 119 5.21 -1.33 0.37
CA LEU A 119 5.44 -2.09 1.60
C LEU A 119 4.76 -1.42 2.81
N SER A 120 4.90 -0.11 2.97
CA SER A 120 4.26 0.61 4.08
C SER A 120 2.74 0.54 4.01
N LEU A 121 2.16 0.70 2.81
CA LEU A 121 0.71 0.58 2.62
C LEU A 121 0.23 -0.84 2.91
N HIS A 122 0.99 -1.84 2.51
CA HIS A 122 0.68 -3.23 2.84
C HIS A 122 0.76 -3.49 4.35
N LEU A 123 1.80 -3.00 5.02
CA LEU A 123 1.92 -3.11 6.48
C LEU A 123 0.74 -2.41 7.15
N CYS A 124 0.38 -1.21 6.73
CA CYS A 124 -0.79 -0.49 7.22
C CYS A 124 -2.07 -1.31 7.03
N ASP A 125 -2.32 -1.87 5.85
CA ASP A 125 -3.48 -2.72 5.57
C ASP A 125 -3.51 -3.97 6.47
N ARG A 126 -2.36 -4.66 6.59
CA ARG A 126 -2.22 -5.86 7.41
C ARG A 126 -2.46 -5.60 8.89
N PHE A 127 -2.06 -4.42 9.35
CA PHE A 127 -2.10 -4.00 10.75
C PHE A 127 -3.25 -3.02 11.05
N ALA A 128 -4.17 -2.80 10.11
CA ALA A 128 -5.31 -1.88 10.26
C ALA A 128 -6.39 -2.38 11.22
N ALA A 129 -6.35 -3.65 11.64
CA ALA A 129 -7.28 -4.16 12.64
C ALA A 129 -6.98 -3.49 14.01
N PRO A 130 -7.94 -2.78 14.62
CA PRO A 130 -7.69 -2.09 15.87
C PRO A 130 -7.37 -3.10 16.98
N LEU A 131 -6.26 -2.87 17.68
CA LEU A 131 -5.97 -3.52 18.94
C LEU A 131 -6.93 -3.01 20.02
N ARG A 132 -7.19 -3.85 21.01
CA ARG A 132 -8.19 -3.63 22.07
C ARG A 132 -7.94 -2.36 22.90
N SER A 133 -6.72 -1.83 22.92
CA SER A 133 -6.35 -0.61 23.65
C SER A 133 -5.88 0.50 22.71
N GLY A 134 -6.27 1.75 22.99
CA GLY A 134 -5.90 2.91 22.17
C GLY A 134 -4.39 3.15 22.09
N PHE A 135 -3.66 2.93 23.20
CA PHE A 135 -2.20 3.12 23.24
C PHE A 135 -1.45 2.13 22.33
N CYS A 136 -1.91 0.87 22.25
CA CYS A 136 -1.27 -0.12 21.38
C CYS A 136 -1.40 0.24 19.89
N ASN A 137 -2.51 0.86 19.46
CA ASN A 137 -2.69 1.32 18.08
C ASN A 137 -1.69 2.43 17.71
N ILE A 138 -1.44 3.36 18.65
CA ILE A 138 -0.44 4.43 18.47
C ILE A 138 0.95 3.81 18.34
N LEU A 139 1.32 2.92 19.27
CA LEU A 139 2.62 2.25 19.24
C LEU A 139 2.82 1.46 17.94
N GLN A 140 1.81 0.74 17.47
CA GLN A 140 1.84 0.00 16.22
C GLN A 140 2.08 0.92 15.01
N SER A 141 1.40 2.06 14.96
CA SER A 141 1.56 3.06 13.90
C SER A 141 2.98 3.66 13.91
N CYS A 142 3.50 3.97 15.11
CA CYS A 142 4.88 4.43 15.31
C CYS A 142 5.91 3.37 14.86
N LEU A 143 5.67 2.09 15.12
CA LEU A 143 6.56 1.00 14.71
C LEU A 143 6.57 0.83 13.18
N ILE A 144 5.41 0.87 12.52
CA ILE A 144 5.32 0.80 11.06
C ILE A 144 6.06 1.97 10.43
N PHE A 145 5.85 3.20 10.94
CA PHE A 145 6.54 4.38 10.46
C PHE A 145 8.06 4.29 10.68
N SER A 146 8.50 3.81 11.85
CA SER A 146 9.92 3.64 12.16
C SER A 146 10.57 2.60 11.24
N CYS A 147 9.87 1.49 10.96
CA CYS A 147 10.34 0.46 10.03
C CYS A 147 10.50 1.04 8.62
N TRP A 148 9.51 1.80 8.14
CA TRP A 148 9.57 2.49 6.85
C TRP A 148 10.75 3.48 6.80
N LEU A 149 10.95 4.28 7.85
CA LEU A 149 12.07 5.23 7.93
C LEU A 149 13.43 4.53 7.87
N VAL A 150 13.58 3.40 8.59
CA VAL A 150 14.81 2.58 8.54
C VAL A 150 15.03 2.01 7.14
N ALA A 151 13.98 1.53 6.46
CA ALA A 151 14.10 1.02 5.10
C ALA A 151 14.53 2.12 4.11
N VAL A 152 13.91 3.30 4.17
CA VAL A 152 14.24 4.45 3.32
C VAL A 152 15.68 4.91 3.54
N THR A 153 16.10 5.05 4.79
CA THR A 153 17.47 5.46 5.14
C THR A 153 18.51 4.43 4.71
N ALA A 154 18.23 3.13 4.88
CA ALA A 154 19.08 2.06 4.39
C ALA A 154 19.25 2.12 2.86
N GLY A 155 18.15 2.32 2.12
CA GLY A 155 18.20 2.51 0.67
C GLY A 155 19.05 3.71 0.25
N ASP A 156 18.91 4.85 0.94
CA ASP A 156 19.70 6.05 0.66
C ASP A 156 21.20 5.79 0.87
N ILE A 157 21.56 5.13 1.97
CA ILE A 157 22.96 4.75 2.24
C ILE A 157 23.48 3.80 1.16
N LEU A 158 22.72 2.77 0.80
CA LEU A 158 23.11 1.80 -0.24
C LEU A 158 23.28 2.47 -1.61
N SER A 159 22.36 3.35 -1.99
CA SER A 159 22.45 4.12 -3.24
C SER A 159 23.70 4.99 -3.28
N ARG A 160 24.03 5.67 -2.17
CA ARG A 160 25.26 6.48 -2.07
C ARG A 160 26.52 5.63 -2.14
N LEU A 161 26.51 4.44 -1.55
CA LEU A 161 27.63 3.49 -1.65
C LEU A 161 27.79 2.98 -3.08
N ALA A 162 26.70 2.62 -3.75
CA ALA A 162 26.70 2.19 -5.15
C ALA A 162 27.25 3.29 -6.07
N TYR A 163 26.76 4.52 -5.91
CA TYR A 163 27.26 5.69 -6.61
C TYR A 163 28.78 5.89 -6.42
N LYS A 164 29.27 5.82 -5.18
CA LYS A 164 30.70 5.98 -4.88
C LYS A 164 31.57 4.86 -5.44
N ALA A 165 31.03 3.66 -5.59
CA ALA A 165 31.72 2.50 -6.13
C ALA A 165 31.79 2.49 -7.68
N GLY A 166 30.95 3.29 -8.35
CA GLY A 166 30.97 3.50 -9.79
C GLY A 166 29.82 2.83 -10.55
N ILE A 167 29.86 2.94 -11.89
CA ILE A 167 28.72 2.61 -12.77
C ILE A 167 28.24 1.16 -12.59
N ALA A 168 29.15 0.19 -12.50
CA ALA A 168 28.80 -1.21 -12.35
C ALA A 168 27.99 -1.49 -11.07
N ALA A 169 28.39 -0.87 -9.95
CA ALA A 169 27.67 -0.98 -8.69
C ALA A 169 26.30 -0.26 -8.75
N SER A 170 26.23 0.92 -9.38
CA SER A 170 24.97 1.62 -9.63
C SER A 170 24.00 0.80 -10.47
N MET A 171 24.49 0.13 -11.53
CA MET A 171 23.69 -0.78 -12.36
C MET A 171 23.22 -2.01 -11.58
N ALA A 172 24.08 -2.60 -10.75
CA ALA A 172 23.71 -3.73 -9.90
C ALA A 172 22.61 -3.35 -8.89
N PHE A 173 22.74 -2.18 -8.25
CA PHE A 173 21.71 -1.64 -7.35
C PHE A 173 20.39 -1.38 -8.09
N LEU A 174 20.44 -0.73 -9.26
CA LEU A 174 19.26 -0.52 -10.09
C LEU A 174 18.59 -1.85 -10.46
N GLY A 175 19.38 -2.83 -10.93
CA GLY A 175 18.90 -4.16 -11.26
C GLY A 175 18.23 -4.84 -10.06
N ALA A 176 18.84 -4.76 -8.88
CA ALA A 176 18.27 -5.32 -7.65
C ALA A 176 16.94 -4.64 -7.27
N THR A 177 16.86 -3.30 -7.29
CA THR A 177 15.63 -2.56 -6.97
C THR A 177 14.50 -2.85 -7.95
N VAL A 178 14.82 -2.92 -9.25
CA VAL A 178 13.87 -3.32 -10.29
C VAL A 178 13.40 -4.75 -10.05
N LEU A 179 14.32 -5.71 -9.85
CA LEU A 179 13.97 -7.10 -9.57
C LEU A 179 13.09 -7.23 -8.32
N THR A 180 13.34 -6.47 -7.25
CA THR A 180 12.47 -6.48 -6.06
C THR A 180 11.08 -5.90 -6.30
N LEU A 181 10.93 -4.97 -7.24
CA LEU A 181 9.61 -4.46 -7.64
C LEU A 181 8.83 -5.49 -8.47
N TRP A 182 9.55 -6.27 -9.29
CA TRP A 182 8.99 -7.32 -10.14
C TRP A 182 8.80 -8.66 -9.45
N LEU A 183 9.55 -8.96 -8.39
CA LEU A 183 9.32 -10.07 -7.48
C LEU A 183 7.91 -9.88 -6.95
N PRO A 184 6.93 -10.55 -7.55
CA PRO A 184 5.59 -10.02 -7.56
C PRO A 184 5.02 -10.13 -6.15
N ALA A 185 3.91 -9.43 -5.94
CA ALA A 185 3.06 -9.38 -4.76
C ALA A 185 2.74 -10.73 -4.05
N TRP A 186 3.32 -11.86 -4.45
CA TRP A 186 3.26 -13.19 -3.84
C TRP A 186 3.95 -13.30 -2.48
N LEU A 187 5.01 -12.54 -2.19
CA LEU A 187 5.54 -12.43 -0.82
C LEU A 187 4.61 -11.62 0.12
N VAL A 188 3.61 -10.97 -0.47
CA VAL A 188 2.69 -10.02 0.15
C VAL A 188 1.23 -10.55 0.12
N LEU A 189 1.02 -11.72 -0.49
CA LEU A 189 -0.23 -12.47 -0.38
C LEU A 189 -0.23 -13.19 0.98
N PRO A 190 -1.31 -13.06 1.78
CA PRO A 190 -1.51 -13.88 2.98
C PRO A 190 -1.70 -15.36 2.64
#